data_AF-A0A6V7L305-F1
#
_entry.id   AF-A0A6V7L305-F1
#
_cell.length_a   1.000
_cell.length_b   1.000
_cell.length_c   1.000
_cell.angle_alpha   90.00
_cell.angle_beta   90.00
_cell.angle_gamma   90.00
#
_symmetry.space_group_name_H-M   'P 1'
#
loop_
_entity.id
_entity.type
_entity.pdbx_description
1 polymer ?
#
loop_
_entity_poly.entity_id
_entity_poly.type
_entity_poly.pdbx_seq_one_letter_code
_entity_poly.pdbx_strand_id
1 'polypeptide(L)'
;QYQPENNQSTSILEFVPSIEDDGKYLTCRAENPSISKSIVEDKWRLDVQHQPVVNLRMGATLNPDGIKEGDDVYFECIVKANPRHYKLAWFKD
;
A
#
# COMPACT_ATOMS: atom_id res chain seq x y z
N GLN A 1 -11.20 25.33 18.07
CA GLN A 1 -12.54 25.87 17.77
C GLN A 1 -12.37 26.85 16.62
N TYR A 2 -12.93 26.58 15.45
CA TYR A 2 -12.80 27.44 14.28
C TYR A 2 -14.14 28.11 14.00
N GLN A 3 -14.15 29.43 13.97
CA GLN A 3 -15.32 30.26 13.71
C GLN A 3 -15.58 30.30 12.19
N PRO A 4 -16.83 30.12 11.72
CA PRO A 4 -17.14 30.10 10.30
C PRO A 4 -17.23 31.54 9.80
N GLU A 5 -16.18 32.00 9.11
CA GLU A 5 -16.35 33.08 8.15
C GLU A 5 -16.87 32.45 6.85
N ASN A 6 -18.16 32.70 6.56
CA ASN A 6 -19.00 32.03 5.56
C ASN A 6 -19.54 30.67 6.03
N ASN A 7 -20.75 30.28 5.60
CA ASN A 7 -21.49 29.07 5.98
C ASN A 7 -20.81 27.74 5.55
N GLN A 8 -19.52 27.60 5.81
CA GLN A 8 -18.66 26.50 5.42
C GLN A 8 -18.12 25.82 6.68
N SER A 9 -18.20 24.50 6.67
CA SER A 9 -17.54 23.64 7.67
C SER A 9 -16.33 22.98 7.01
N THR A 10 -15.18 23.06 7.65
CA THR A 10 -13.94 22.46 7.16
C THR A 10 -13.47 21.38 8.14
N SER A 11 -13.12 20.22 7.61
CA SER A 11 -12.50 19.12 8.35
C SER A 11 -11.11 18.86 7.76
N ILE A 12 -10.10 18.78 8.63
CA ILE A 12 -8.71 18.55 8.23
C ILE A 12 -8.25 17.25 8.87
N LEU A 13 -7.73 16.35 8.04
CA LEU A 13 -7.11 15.09 8.46
C LEU A 13 -5.63 15.11 8.10
N GLU A 14 -4.77 15.01 9.11
CA GLU A 14 -3.35 14.72 8.91
C GLU A 14 -3.16 13.21 8.87
N PHE A 15 -2.61 12.70 7.77
CA PHE A 15 -2.45 11.27 7.54
C PHE A 15 -1.08 10.99 6.91
N VAL A 16 -0.33 10.07 7.52
CA VAL A 16 0.95 9.58 7.01
C VAL A 16 0.71 8.16 6.46
N PRO A 17 0.71 7.97 5.12
CA PRO A 17 0.41 6.68 4.52
C PRO A 17 1.54 5.66 4.74
N SER A 18 1.16 4.39 4.85
CA SER A 18 2.07 3.25 4.82
C SER A 18 2.08 2.55 3.46
N ILE A 19 3.04 1.65 3.23
CA ILE A 19 3.13 0.81 2.03
C ILE A 19 1.88 -0.09 1.84
N GLU A 20 1.13 -0.34 2.89
CA GLU A 20 -0.11 -1.11 2.83
C GLU A 20 -1.30 -0.29 2.35
N ASP A 21 -1.18 1.04 2.31
CA ASP A 21 -2.25 1.96 1.91
C ASP A 21 -2.25 2.29 0.42
N ASP A 22 -1.21 1.87 -0.30
CA ASP A 22 -1.13 2.01 -1.75
C ASP A 22 -2.37 1.43 -2.44
N GLY A 23 -2.98 2.22 -3.32
CA GLY A 23 -4.18 1.85 -4.05
C GLY A 23 -5.50 1.92 -3.25
N LYS A 24 -5.46 2.16 -1.94
CA LYS A 24 -6.68 2.43 -1.13
C LYS A 24 -7.23 3.83 -1.43
N TYR A 25 -8.44 4.12 -0.94
CA TYR A 25 -9.11 5.41 -1.10
C TYR A 25 -9.22 6.15 0.23
N LEU A 26 -8.81 7.41 0.26
CA LEU A 26 -9.27 8.38 1.25
C LEU A 26 -10.59 8.97 0.77
N THR A 27 -11.59 9.03 1.65
CA THR A 27 -12.91 9.57 1.33
C THR A 27 -13.22 10.74 2.26
N CYS A 28 -13.49 11.91 1.68
CA CYS A 28 -14.04 13.05 2.38
C CYS A 28 -15.57 12.98 2.24
N ARG A 29 -16.27 12.84 3.36
CA ARG A 29 -17.74 12.74 3.39
C ARG A 29 -18.32 13.87 4.20
N ALA A 30 -19.28 14.59 3.62
CA ALA A 30 -20.10 15.57 4.29
C ALA A 30 -21.56 15.09 4.32
N GLU A 31 -22.23 15.24 5.46
CA GLU A 31 -23.65 14.91 5.60
C GLU A 31 -24.35 15.90 6.53
N ASN A 32 -25.62 16.16 6.25
CA ASN A 32 -26.51 16.94 7.11
C ASN A 32 -27.65 16.03 7.60
N PRO A 33 -27.66 15.60 8.88
CA PRO A 33 -28.66 14.67 9.41
C PRO A 33 -30.11 15.15 9.31
N SER A 34 -30.33 16.47 9.22
CA SER A 34 -31.67 17.07 9.12
C SER A 34 -32.25 17.03 7.70
N ILE A 35 -31.43 16.75 6.68
CA ILE A 35 -31.84 16.66 5.28
C ILE A 35 -31.67 15.21 4.83
N SER A 36 -32.76 14.59 4.38
CA SER A 36 -32.69 13.23 3.83
C SER A 36 -31.84 13.21 2.55
N LYS A 37 -30.99 12.19 2.41
CA LYS A 37 -30.08 11.99 1.25
C LYS A 37 -29.10 13.15 1.01
N SER A 38 -28.61 13.79 2.07
CA SER A 38 -27.68 14.93 2.02
C SER A 38 -26.20 14.54 1.90
N ILE A 39 -25.89 13.24 1.80
CA ILE A 39 -24.50 12.75 1.76
C ILE A 39 -23.85 13.17 0.45
N VAL A 40 -22.69 13.81 0.55
CA VAL A 40 -21.79 14.10 -0.57
C VAL A 40 -20.40 13.56 -0.22
N GLU A 41 -19.77 12.88 -1.17
CA GLU A 41 -18.46 12.26 -1.00
C GLU A 41 -17.52 12.65 -2.14
N ASP A 42 -16.26 12.90 -1.79
CA ASP A 42 -15.14 12.96 -2.73
C ASP A 42 -14.08 11.93 -2.34
N LYS A 43 -13.39 11.37 -3.33
CA LYS A 43 -12.48 10.22 -3.13
C LYS A 43 -11.14 10.47 -3.78
N TRP A 44 -10.09 10.22 -3.02
CA TRP A 44 -8.72 10.26 -3.49
C TRP A 44 -8.08 8.89 -3.40
N ARG A 45 -7.72 8.31 -4.55
CA ARG A 45 -6.94 7.07 -4.59
C ARG A 45 -5.49 7.37 -4.26
N LEU A 46 -4.96 6.71 -3.25
CA LEU A 46 -3.58 6.88 -2.82
C LEU A 46 -2.63 6.19 -3.78
N ASP A 47 -1.65 6.95 -4.25
CA ASP A 47 -0.45 6.47 -4.97
C ASP A 47 0.74 6.64 -4.04
N VAL A 48 1.08 5.58 -3.29
CA VAL A 48 2.10 5.63 -2.24
C VAL A 48 3.40 5.11 -2.81
N GLN A 49 4.31 6.05 -3.08
CA GLN A 49 5.65 5.71 -3.57
C GLN A 49 6.54 5.22 -2.44
N HIS A 50 7.28 4.15 -2.69
CA HIS A 50 8.18 3.56 -1.71
C HIS A 50 9.31 2.77 -2.40
N GLN A 51 10.44 2.65 -1.68
CA GLN A 51 11.55 1.83 -2.14
C GLN A 51 11.15 0.34 -2.27
N PRO A 52 11.79 -0.44 -3.16
CA PRO A 52 11.54 -1.86 -3.27
C PRO A 52 11.71 -2.59 -1.93
N VAL A 53 10.69 -3.34 -1.53
CA VAL A 53 10.74 -4.29 -0.42
C VAL A 53 10.87 -5.68 -1.02
N VAL A 54 11.96 -6.36 -0.67
CA VAL A 54 12.32 -7.67 -1.23
C VAL A 54 12.02 -8.76 -0.22
N ASN A 55 11.29 -9.78 -0.65
CA ASN A 55 11.10 -11.01 0.11
C ASN A 55 11.64 -12.18 -0.71
N LEU A 56 12.58 -12.91 -0.12
CA LEU A 56 13.17 -14.07 -0.75
C LEU A 56 12.54 -15.34 -0.17
N ARG A 57 12.03 -16.20 -1.04
CA ARG A 57 11.50 -17.51 -0.64
C ARG A 57 12.09 -18.62 -1.48
N MET A 58 12.23 -19.79 -0.88
CA MET A 58 12.55 -20.99 -1.64
C MET A 58 11.40 -21.32 -2.60
N GLY A 59 11.72 -21.92 -3.74
CA GLY A 59 10.73 -22.39 -4.70
C GLY A 59 9.62 -23.21 -4.05
N ALA A 60 8.36 -22.98 -4.45
CA ALA A 60 7.20 -23.57 -3.78
C ALA A 60 7.19 -25.12 -3.74
N THR A 61 7.94 -25.78 -4.62
CA THR A 61 8.05 -27.24 -4.70
C THR A 61 9.22 -27.82 -3.90
N LEU A 62 10.08 -26.98 -3.33
CA LEU A 62 11.25 -27.43 -2.59
C LEU A 62 10.92 -27.61 -1.10
N ASN A 63 11.39 -28.71 -0.52
CA ASN A 63 11.33 -28.94 0.92
C ASN A 63 12.68 -28.55 1.53
N PRO A 64 12.77 -27.47 2.33
CA PRO A 64 14.03 -27.00 2.91
C PRO A 64 14.77 -28.07 3.73
N ASP A 65 14.03 -28.94 4.43
CA ASP A 65 14.60 -29.95 5.32
C ASP A 65 15.12 -31.19 4.58
N GLY A 66 14.81 -31.31 3.28
CA GLY A 66 15.10 -32.49 2.47
C GLY A 66 16.25 -32.34 1.48
N ILE A 67 16.90 -31.17 1.42
CA ILE A 67 17.90 -30.82 0.41
C ILE A 67 19.22 -31.55 0.69
N LYS A 68 19.77 -32.18 -0.34
CA LYS A 68 21.04 -32.92 -0.31
C LYS A 68 21.99 -32.47 -1.42
N GLU A 69 23.25 -32.88 -1.30
CA GLU A 69 24.24 -32.66 -2.36
C GLU A 69 23.78 -33.31 -3.66
N GLY A 70 23.81 -32.53 -4.74
CA GLY A 70 23.30 -32.93 -6.06
C GLY A 70 21.86 -32.53 -6.35
N ASP A 71 21.13 -31.98 -5.37
CA ASP A 71 19.77 -31.48 -5.58
C ASP A 71 19.78 -30.07 -6.21
N ASP A 72 18.87 -29.84 -7.16
CA ASP A 72 18.64 -28.53 -7.75
C ASP A 72 17.77 -27.66 -6.83
N VAL A 73 18.26 -26.45 -6.54
CA VAL A 73 17.53 -25.46 -5.73
C VAL A 73 17.35 -24.16 -6.49
N TYR A 74 16.23 -23.50 -6.22
CA TYR A 74 15.94 -22.18 -6.77
C TYR A 74 15.20 -21.34 -5.75
N PHE A 75 15.34 -20.03 -5.88
CA PHE A 75 14.68 -19.05 -5.05
C PHE A 75 13.84 -18.11 -5.89
N GLU A 76 12.71 -17.69 -5.33
CA GLU A 76 11.85 -16.68 -5.90
C GLU A 76 12.06 -15.37 -5.14
N CYS A 77 12.38 -14.31 -5.89
CA CYS A 77 12.51 -12.95 -5.36
C CYS A 77 11.20 -12.20 -5.61
N ILE A 78 10.43 -11.98 -4.55
CA ILE A 78 9.18 -11.23 -4.59
C ILE A 78 9.52 -9.78 -4.25
N VAL A 79 9.24 -8.87 -5.19
CA VAL A 79 9.54 -7.44 -5.04
C VAL A 79 8.25 -6.64 -5.03
N LYS A 80 7.96 -5.98 -3.91
CA LYS A 80 6.90 -4.95 -3.82
C LYS A 80 7.55 -3.58 -3.97
N ALA A 81 7.18 -2.81 -5.00
CA ALA A 81 7.75 -1.49 -5.26
C ALA A 81 6.75 -0.60 -6.01
N ASN A 82 6.73 0.68 -5.68
CA ASN A 82 6.03 1.71 -6.44
C ASN A 82 6.94 2.95 -6.58
N PRO A 83 7.43 3.30 -7.79
CA PRO A 83 7.15 2.66 -9.08
C PRO A 83 7.78 1.26 -9.22
N ARG A 84 7.38 0.53 -10.27
CA ARG A 84 7.87 -0.84 -10.53
C ARG A 84 9.39 -0.86 -10.69
N HIS A 85 10.02 -1.88 -10.11
CA HIS A 85 11.45 -2.13 -10.23
C HIS A 85 11.84 -2.42 -11.69
N TYR A 86 13.05 -2.02 -12.08
CA TYR A 86 13.55 -2.16 -13.45
C TYR A 86 14.78 -3.07 -13.58
N LYS A 87 15.45 -3.39 -12.46
CA LYS A 87 16.62 -4.28 -12.39
C LYS A 87 16.52 -5.16 -11.15
N LEU A 88 16.99 -6.40 -11.29
CA LEU A 88 17.08 -7.39 -10.22
C LEU A 88 18.45 -8.06 -10.32
N ALA A 89 19.16 -8.17 -9.20
CA ALA A 89 20.48 -8.76 -9.11
C ALA A 89 20.54 -9.70 -7.92
N TRP A 90 21.29 -10.79 -8.07
CA TRP A 90 21.49 -11.82 -7.07
C TRP A 90 22.93 -11.80 -6.60
N PHE A 91 23.13 -11.90 -5.30
CA PHE A 91 24.45 -11.93 -4.67
C PHE A 91 24.55 -13.15 -3.78
N LYS A 92 25.73 -13.78 -3.77
CA LYS A 92 26.09 -14.87 -2.87
C LYS A 92 27.52 -14.58 -2.39
N ASP A 93 27.69 -14.54 -1.08
CA ASP A 93 29.01 -14.48 -0.45
C ASP A 93 29.60 -15.88 -0.25
#